data_AF-A0A9W8CFL5-F1
#
_entry.id   AF-A0A9W8CFL5-F1
#
_cell.length_a   1.000
_cell.length_b   1.000
_cell.length_c   1.000
_cell.angle_alpha   90.00
_cell.angle_beta   90.00
_cell.angle_gamma   90.00
#
_symmetry.space_group_name_H-M   'P 1'
#
loop_
_entity.id
_entity.type
_entity.pdbx_description
1 polymer ?
#
loop_
_entity_poly.entity_id
_entity_poly.type
_entity_poly.pdbx_seq_one_letter_code
_entity_poly.pdbx_strand_id
1 'polypeptide(L)'
;MKRGISFNGIETFMFGSENDKLRIFPPNSYKFRPKDHIIFDEVQKCLLNNFWYQYNHKREEKEYMLSILNSLAEYFYMMNSKIPSTEDIEYIEKRPLYVIFEGKMPGIYISFEKVVAQKRDGKLDGGIS
;
A
#
# COMPACT_ATOMS: atom_id res chain seq x y z
N MET A 1 6.20 -0.76 -1.66
CA MET A 1 6.51 -1.35 -2.98
C MET A 1 7.67 -0.60 -3.60
N LYS A 2 8.65 -1.29 -4.18
CA LYS A 2 9.78 -0.67 -4.90
C LYS A 2 9.84 -1.19 -6.33
N ARG A 3 10.03 -0.29 -7.29
CA ARG A 3 10.35 -0.66 -8.69
C ARG A 3 11.83 -0.96 -8.78
N GLY A 4 12.22 -2.00 -9.52
CA GLY A 4 13.61 -2.40 -9.67
C GLY A 4 13.85 -3.20 -10.94
N ILE A 5 15.10 -3.55 -11.19
CA ILE A 5 15.53 -4.33 -12.34
C ILE A 5 16.11 -5.64 -11.81
N SER A 6 15.65 -6.77 -12.34
CA SER A 6 16.21 -8.07 -12.00
C SER A 6 17.60 -8.26 -12.61
N PHE A 7 18.36 -9.25 -12.14
CA PHE A 7 19.68 -9.58 -12.70
C PHE A 7 19.68 -9.83 -14.22
N ASN A 8 18.52 -10.20 -14.79
CA ASN A 8 18.35 -10.43 -16.22
C ASN A 8 17.86 -9.20 -16.99
N GLY A 9 17.92 -8.01 -16.39
CA GLY A 9 17.49 -6.75 -17.01
C GLY A 9 15.97 -6.57 -17.10
N ILE A 10 15.17 -7.38 -16.40
CA ILE A 10 13.71 -7.31 -16.44
C ILE A 10 13.21 -6.36 -15.35
N GLU A 11 12.39 -5.38 -15.74
CA GLU A 11 11.72 -4.51 -14.77
C GLU A 11 10.72 -5.28 -13.90
N THR A 12 10.70 -4.99 -12.59
CA THR A 12 9.87 -5.67 -11.60
C THR A 12 9.35 -4.72 -10.51
N PHE A 13 8.20 -5.05 -9.93
CA PHE A 13 7.76 -4.54 -8.63
C PHE A 13 8.13 -5.52 -7.52
N MET A 14 8.74 -5.02 -6.45
CA MET A 14 9.16 -5.81 -5.28
C MET A 14 8.32 -5.42 -4.05
N PHE A 15 7.78 -6.42 -3.36
CA PHE A 15 6.90 -6.22 -2.20
C PHE A 15 7.57 -6.55 -0.85
N GLY A 16 8.59 -7.41 -0.84
CA GLY A 16 9.28 -7.80 0.39
C GLY A 16 10.53 -8.61 0.11
N SER A 17 10.36 -9.92 -0.09
CA SER A 17 11.47 -10.85 -0.32
C SER A 17 11.90 -10.93 -1.79
N GLU A 18 13.01 -11.62 -2.04
CA GLU A 18 13.52 -11.94 -3.37
C GLU A 18 12.50 -12.63 -4.29
N ASN A 19 11.55 -13.38 -3.72
CA ASN A 19 10.54 -14.14 -4.47
C ASN A 19 9.23 -13.35 -4.67
N ASP A 20 9.03 -12.24 -3.96
CA ASP A 20 7.81 -11.42 -4.02
C ASP A 20 7.95 -10.32 -5.09
N LYS A 21 8.16 -10.76 -6.34
CA LYS A 21 8.44 -9.89 -7.49
C LYS A 21 7.39 -10.07 -8.59
N LEU A 22 6.79 -8.97 -9.05
CA LEU A 22 5.93 -8.95 -10.24
C LEU A 22 6.71 -8.44 -11.44
N ARG A 23 6.67 -9.16 -12.57
CA ARG A 23 7.31 -8.72 -13.81
C ARG A 23 6.51 -7.59 -14.45
N ILE A 24 7.19 -6.51 -14.79
CA ILE A 24 6.62 -5.41 -15.57
C ILE A 24 6.86 -5.72 -17.05
N PHE A 25 5.77 -5.83 -17.80
CA PHE A 25 5.83 -6.09 -19.24
C PHE A 25 5.86 -4.77 -20.03
N PRO A 26 6.63 -4.71 -21.13
CA PRO A 26 6.70 -3.51 -21.97
C PRO A 26 5.33 -3.11 -22.56
N PRO A 27 5.17 -1.84 -22.98
CA PRO A 27 3.92 -1.28 -23.49
C PRO A 27 3.17 -2.14 -24.51
N ASN A 28 3.91 -2.77 -25.43
CA ASN A 28 3.38 -3.50 -26.58
C ASN A 28 3.26 -5.03 -26.36
N SER A 29 3.43 -5.50 -25.14
CA SER A 29 3.28 -6.93 -24.81
C SER A 29 1.81 -7.34 -24.63
N TYR A 30 1.54 -8.65 -24.64
CA TYR A 30 0.24 -9.24 -24.30
C TYR A 30 -0.23 -8.75 -22.92
N LYS A 31 -1.01 -7.67 -22.90
CA LYS A 31 -1.58 -7.08 -21.68
C LYS A 31 -3.02 -7.50 -21.52
N PHE A 32 -3.42 -7.74 -20.27
CA PHE A 32 -4.81 -7.92 -19.93
C PHE A 32 -5.58 -6.63 -20.22
N ARG A 33 -6.73 -6.76 -20.88
CA ARG A 33 -7.63 -5.65 -21.18
C ARG A 33 -8.92 -5.86 -20.39
N PRO A 34 -9.15 -5.12 -19.30
CA PRO A 34 -10.41 -5.18 -18.58
C PRO A 34 -11.51 -4.51 -19.42
N LYS A 35 -12.76 -4.56 -18.91
CA LYS A 35 -13.86 -3.76 -19.45
C LYS A 35 -13.56 -2.26 -19.28
N ASP A 36 -14.10 -1.44 -20.17
CA ASP A 36 -13.73 -0.02 -20.31
C ASP A 36 -13.94 0.84 -19.05
N HIS A 37 -14.90 0.48 -18.19
CA HIS A 37 -15.21 1.22 -16.97
C HIS A 37 -14.24 0.92 -15.81
N ILE A 38 -13.40 -0.12 -15.94
CA ILE A 38 -12.51 -0.56 -14.87
C ILE A 38 -11.18 0.19 -14.97
N ILE A 39 -10.87 0.96 -13.93
CA ILE A 39 -9.61 1.69 -13.80
C ILE A 39 -8.75 1.01 -12.73
N PHE A 40 -7.52 0.69 -13.09
CA PHE A 40 -6.52 0.08 -12.21
C PHE A 40 -5.37 1.04 -11.92
N ASP A 41 -4.80 0.91 -10.73
CA ASP A 41 -3.45 1.43 -10.50
C ASP A 41 -2.39 0.61 -11.27
N GLU A 42 -1.15 1.10 -11.30
CA GLU A 42 -0.05 0.47 -12.03
C GLU A 42 0.26 -0.96 -11.53
N VAL A 43 0.04 -1.21 -10.24
CA VAL A 43 0.37 -2.46 -9.54
C VAL A 43 -0.67 -3.53 -9.80
N GLN A 44 -1.94 -3.19 -9.64
CA GLN A 44 -3.11 -4.00 -9.98
C GLN A 44 -3.04 -4.41 -11.45
N LYS A 45 -2.74 -3.45 -12.34
CA LYS A 45 -2.52 -3.72 -13.77
C LYS A 45 -1.34 -4.66 -13.99
N CYS A 46 -0.24 -4.47 -13.28
CA CYS A 46 0.92 -5.35 -13.36
C CYS A 46 0.60 -6.78 -12.92
N LEU A 47 -0.15 -6.95 -11.84
CA LEU A 47 -0.57 -8.26 -11.33
C LEU A 47 -1.44 -9.00 -12.34
N LEU A 48 -2.47 -8.35 -12.89
CA LEU A 48 -3.32 -8.96 -13.91
C LEU A 48 -2.56 -9.30 -15.19
N ASN A 49 -1.58 -8.49 -15.59
CA ASN A 49 -0.71 -8.81 -16.72
C ASN A 49 0.15 -10.06 -16.48
N ASN A 50 0.62 -10.30 -15.25
CA ASN A 50 1.37 -11.51 -14.92
C ASN A 50 0.48 -12.76 -15.00
N PHE A 51 -0.75 -12.69 -14.49
CA PHE A 51 -1.72 -13.78 -14.66
C PHE A 51 -2.11 -14.00 -16.12
N TRP A 52 -2.35 -12.93 -16.88
CA TRP A 52 -2.64 -13.03 -18.31
C TRP A 52 -1.49 -13.62 -19.12
N TYR A 53 -0.25 -13.29 -18.77
CA TYR A 53 0.92 -13.95 -19.34
C TYR A 53 0.88 -15.46 -19.08
N GLN A 54 0.59 -15.87 -17.84
CA GLN A 54 0.43 -17.29 -17.50
C GLN A 54 -0.70 -17.96 -18.28
N TYR A 55 -1.86 -17.31 -18.41
CA TYR A 55 -3.01 -17.78 -19.19
C TYR A 55 -2.65 -18.08 -20.65
N ASN A 56 -1.83 -17.23 -21.27
CA ASN A 56 -1.42 -17.42 -22.66
C ASN A 56 -0.38 -18.55 -22.84
N HIS A 57 0.39 -18.86 -21.80
CA HIS A 57 1.50 -19.82 -21.87
C HIS A 57 1.20 -21.19 -21.26
N LYS A 58 0.17 -21.32 -20.40
CA LYS A 58 -0.33 -22.60 -19.87
C LYS A 58 -1.59 -23.03 -20.62
N ARG A 59 -1.71 -24.33 -20.92
CA ARG A 59 -2.82 -24.88 -21.72
C ARG A 59 -4.03 -25.32 -20.90
N GLU A 60 -3.85 -25.63 -19.63
CA GLU A 60 -4.89 -26.20 -18.78
C GLU A 60 -5.73 -25.10 -18.11
N GLU A 61 -7.03 -25.39 -17.92
CA GLU A 61 -7.99 -24.56 -17.15
C GLU A 61 -8.14 -23.10 -17.58
N LYS A 62 -7.98 -22.81 -18.88
CA LYS A 62 -8.11 -21.45 -19.42
C LYS A 62 -9.41 -20.76 -18.99
N GLU A 63 -10.56 -21.43 -19.10
CA GLU A 63 -11.85 -20.83 -18.74
C GLU A 63 -11.93 -20.44 -17.25
N TYR A 64 -11.39 -21.28 -16.37
CA TYR A 64 -11.34 -21.01 -14.94
C TYR A 64 -10.38 -19.86 -14.62
N MET A 65 -9.19 -19.85 -15.24
CA MET A 65 -8.22 -18.77 -15.07
C MET A 65 -8.72 -17.43 -15.65
N LEU A 66 -9.50 -17.45 -16.73
CA LEU A 66 -10.17 -16.27 -17.28
C LEU A 66 -11.24 -15.75 -16.32
N SER A 67 -12.01 -16.66 -15.70
CA SER A 67 -12.99 -16.30 -14.67
C SER A 67 -12.31 -15.62 -13.47
N ILE A 68 -11.18 -16.16 -12.99
CA ILE A 68 -10.37 -15.56 -11.92
C ILE A 68 -9.90 -14.15 -12.30
N LEU A 69 -9.34 -13.98 -13.51
CA LEU A 69 -8.89 -12.68 -14.00
C LEU A 69 -10.01 -11.63 -14.03
N ASN A 70 -11.18 -12.01 -14.54
CA ASN A 70 -12.34 -11.13 -14.59
C ASN A 70 -12.87 -10.80 -13.19
N SER A 71 -12.95 -11.78 -12.29
CA SER A 71 -13.38 -11.54 -10.91
C SER A 71 -12.40 -10.66 -10.12
N LEU A 72 -11.09 -10.83 -10.31
CA LEU A 72 -10.08 -9.96 -9.71
C LEU A 72 -10.17 -8.53 -10.25
N ALA A 73 -10.41 -8.37 -11.55
CA ALA A 73 -10.61 -7.07 -12.18
C ALA A 73 -11.79 -6.31 -11.56
N GLU A 74 -12.94 -6.96 -11.44
CA GLU A 74 -14.15 -6.40 -10.81
C GLU A 74 -13.91 -6.12 -9.31
N TYR A 75 -13.22 -7.02 -8.61
CA TYR A 75 -12.89 -6.83 -7.20
C TYR A 75 -11.99 -5.60 -6.98
N PHE A 76 -10.94 -5.41 -7.78
CA PHE A 76 -10.11 -4.20 -7.69
C PHE A 76 -10.90 -2.95 -7.98
N TYR A 77 -11.79 -2.95 -8.98
CA TYR A 77 -12.67 -1.82 -9.26
C TYR A 77 -13.57 -1.48 -8.06
N MET A 78 -14.20 -2.49 -7.46
CA MET A 78 -15.03 -2.32 -6.26
C MET A 78 -14.24 -1.78 -5.08
N MET A 79 -13.01 -2.26 -4.88
CA MET A 79 -12.15 -1.81 -3.78
C MET A 79 -11.65 -0.39 -4.01
N ASN A 80 -11.25 -0.05 -5.24
CA ASN A 80 -10.83 1.30 -5.60
C ASN A 80 -11.98 2.30 -5.40
N SER A 81 -13.22 1.88 -5.66
CA SER A 81 -14.43 2.69 -5.43
C SER A 81 -14.76 2.91 -3.94
N LYS A 82 -14.16 2.13 -3.03
CA LYS A 82 -14.34 2.25 -1.57
C LYS A 82 -13.21 3.02 -0.89
N ILE A 83 -12.11 3.30 -1.61
CA ILE A 83 -11.07 4.18 -1.11
C ILE A 83 -11.69 5.58 -1.15
N PRO A 84 -11.81 6.29 -0.01
CA PRO A 84 -12.28 7.66 0.00
C PRO A 84 -11.44 8.44 -1.00
N SER A 85 -12.09 9.17 -1.91
CA SER A 85 -11.36 10.11 -2.74
C SER A 85 -10.60 11.06 -1.79
N THR A 86 -9.44 11.56 -2.17
CA THR A 86 -8.76 12.61 -1.38
C THR A 86 -9.62 13.85 -1.18
N GLU A 87 -10.74 13.97 -1.91
CA GLU A 87 -11.77 15.01 -1.76
C GLU A 87 -12.81 14.68 -0.67
N ASP A 88 -12.95 13.41 -0.26
CA ASP A 88 -13.80 12.92 0.84
C ASP A 88 -13.03 12.71 2.15
N ILE A 89 -11.84 13.31 2.29
CA ILE A 89 -11.34 13.59 3.64
C ILE A 89 -12.21 14.76 4.12
N GLU A 90 -13.38 14.45 4.70
CA GLU A 90 -14.06 15.38 5.60
C GLU A 90 -12.97 16.00 6.45
N TYR A 91 -12.81 17.32 6.34
CA TYR A 91 -11.79 18.10 7.01
C TYR A 91 -11.73 17.63 8.46
N ILE A 92 -10.82 16.70 8.79
CA ILE A 92 -10.74 16.15 10.13
C ILE A 92 -10.33 17.35 10.96
N GLU A 93 -11.30 17.91 11.68
CA GLU A 93 -11.10 19.08 12.50
C GLU A 93 -9.99 18.70 13.47
N LYS A 94 -8.77 19.18 13.18
CA LYS A 94 -7.59 18.91 13.99
C LYS A 94 -7.78 19.68 15.29
N ARG A 95 -8.51 19.08 16.23
CA ARG A 95 -8.66 19.63 17.57
C ARG A 95 -7.33 19.44 18.30
N PRO A 96 -6.74 20.48 18.87
CA PRO A 96 -5.56 20.33 19.71
C PRO A 96 -5.92 19.42 20.89
N LEU A 97 -5.28 18.25 20.93
CA LEU A 97 -5.40 17.31 22.05
C LEU A 97 -4.45 17.78 23.15
N TYR A 98 -5.02 18.27 24.24
CA TYR A 98 -4.28 18.60 25.46
C TYR A 98 -4.18 17.33 26.31
N VAL A 99 -2.97 16.78 26.43
CA VAL A 99 -2.71 15.64 27.33
C VAL A 99 -2.20 16.21 28.65
N ILE A 100 -2.99 16.05 29.72
CA ILE A 100 -2.51 16.27 31.09
C ILE A 100 -1.62 15.06 31.41
N PHE A 101 -0.32 15.31 31.54
CA PHE A 101 0.68 14.28 31.76
C PHE A 101 1.53 14.62 32.98
N GLU A 102 1.72 13.65 33.88
CA GLU A 102 2.65 13.75 35.01
C GLU A 102 4.10 13.55 34.52
N GLY A 103 4.66 14.62 33.94
CA GLY A 103 6.10 14.73 33.64
C GLY A 103 6.86 15.48 34.73
N LYS A 104 8.18 15.62 34.57
CA LYS A 104 9.05 16.34 35.52
C LYS A 104 8.57 17.76 35.82
N MET A 105 8.03 18.46 34.82
CA MET A 105 7.37 19.75 35.00
C MET A 105 5.88 19.65 34.62
N PRO A 106 4.95 20.10 35.48
CA PRO A 106 3.55 20.21 35.09
C PRO A 106 3.40 21.31 34.02
N GLY A 107 2.73 21.00 32.91
CA GLY A 107 2.55 21.95 31.82
C GLY A 107 1.72 21.40 30.67
N ILE A 108 1.26 22.29 29.79
CA ILE A 108 0.54 21.93 28.56
C ILE A 108 1.57 21.66 27.45
N TYR A 109 1.53 20.44 26.89
CA TYR A 109 2.43 20.02 25.82
C TYR A 109 1.69 19.91 24.49
N ILE A 110 2.17 20.63 23.48
CA ILE A 110 1.50 20.77 22.18
C ILE A 110 1.98 19.70 21.18
N SER A 111 3.18 19.13 21.36
CA SER A 111 3.73 18.11 20.46
C SER A 111 4.11 16.83 21.19
N PHE A 112 3.99 15.71 20.49
CA PHE A 112 4.29 14.37 21.02
C PHE A 112 5.77 14.24 21.44
N GLU A 113 6.67 14.87 20.70
CA GLU A 113 8.11 14.88 21.00
C GLU A 113 8.40 15.53 22.36
N LYS A 114 7.68 16.62 22.69
CA LYS A 114 7.81 17.27 24.01
C LYS A 114 7.30 16.38 25.14
N VAL A 115 6.22 15.63 24.91
CA VAL A 115 5.70 14.64 25.88
C VAL A 115 6.72 13.52 26.10
N VAL A 116 7.31 12.97 25.03
CA VAL A 116 8.31 11.90 25.11
C VAL A 116 9.60 12.36 25.80
N ALA A 117 10.05 13.58 25.53
CA ALA A 117 11.21 14.17 26.21
C ALA A 117 10.97 14.29 27.73
N GLN A 118 9.84 14.85 28.15
CA GLN A 118 9.48 14.96 29.57
C GLN A 118 9.32 13.61 30.26
N LYS A 119 8.82 12.60 29.54
CA LYS A 119 8.74 11.22 30.04
C LYS A 119 10.12 10.61 30.26
N ARG A 120 11.09 10.90 29.39
CA ARG A 120 12.48 10.45 29.56
C ARG A 120 13.12 11.17 30.74
N ASP A 121 12.97 12.49 30.82
CA ASP A 121 13.58 13.30 31.87
C ASP A 121 13.00 13.00 33.26
N GLY A 122 11.69 12.80 33.38
CA GLY A 122 11.06 12.38 34.65
C GLY A 122 11.48 10.98 35.12
N LYS A 123 11.79 10.06 34.19
CA LYS A 123 12.34 8.74 34.54
C LYS A 123 13.80 8.79 34.97
N LEU A 124 14.56 9.78 34.50
CA LEU A 124 15.97 9.96 34.86
C LEU A 124 16.14 10.61 36.24
N ASP A 125 15.20 11.48 36.65
CA ASP A 125 15.15 12.06 38.00
C ASP A 125 14.54 11.12 39.06
N GLY A 126 13.77 10.09 38.66
CA GLY A 126 13.21 9.09 39.58
C GLY A 126 14.20 8.05 40.08
N GLY A 127 15.49 8.20 39.75
CA GLY A 127 16.58 7.44 40.34
C GLY A 127 17.25 8.27 41.44
N ILE A 128 17.07 7.83 42.69
CA ILE A 128 17.60 8.37 43.96
C ILE A 128 16.72 9.45 44.60
N SER A 129 15.74 9.04 45.41
CA SER A 129 15.95 8.84 46.85
C SER A 129 14.80 8.07 47.49
#